data_AF-A0A9P8TUD8-F1
#
_entry.id   AF-A0A9P8TUD8-F1
#
_cell.length_a   1.000
_cell.length_b   1.000
_cell.length_c   1.000
_cell.angle_alpha   90.00
_cell.angle_beta   90.00
_cell.angle_gamma   90.00
#
_symmetry.space_group_name_H-M   'P 1'
#
loop_
_entity.id
_entity.type
_entity.pdbx_description
1 polymer ?
#
loop_
_entity_poly.entity_id
_entity_poly.type
_entity_poly.pdbx_seq_one_letter_code
_entity_poly.pdbx_strand_id
1 'polypeptide(L)'
;MPRPNYVHATSQTLALPSPPVNNTRSRPPSQATRDACRQSVMEIFADISPEYLEKAAETHGYDANKTINYIADQEELGMKYPRRQRMKGCKRKRGEYEDMEEEMREAKHKYGKDERKAHKPSSPEREKM
;
A
#
# COMPACT_ATOMS: atom_id res chain seq x y z
N MET A 1 3.94 -86.20 -25.47
CA MET A 1 3.42 -84.87 -25.86
C MET A 1 3.79 -83.86 -24.76
N PRO A 2 4.92 -83.14 -24.84
CA PRO A 2 5.20 -82.06 -23.89
C PRO A 2 4.54 -80.75 -24.35
N ARG A 3 4.04 -79.97 -23.38
CA ARG A 3 3.33 -78.69 -23.56
C ARG A 3 4.30 -77.56 -23.95
N PRO A 4 3.84 -76.54 -24.69
CA PRO A 4 4.67 -75.39 -25.04
C PRO A 4 4.95 -74.53 -23.82
N ASN A 5 6.23 -74.25 -23.58
CA ASN A 5 6.69 -73.37 -22.51
C ASN A 5 6.29 -71.92 -22.78
N TYR A 6 5.79 -71.32 -21.70
CA TYR A 6 5.28 -69.97 -21.58
C TYR A 6 6.38 -68.95 -21.85
N VAL A 7 6.08 -67.95 -22.68
CA VAL A 7 6.96 -66.79 -22.92
C VAL A 7 7.05 -65.94 -21.66
N HIS A 8 8.27 -65.64 -21.21
CA HIS A 8 8.49 -64.68 -20.13
C HIS A 8 8.37 -63.26 -20.68
N ALA A 9 7.34 -62.52 -20.24
CA ALA A 9 7.22 -61.09 -20.48
C ALA A 9 8.25 -60.35 -19.62
N THR A 10 9.26 -59.75 -20.26
CA THR A 10 10.19 -58.82 -19.60
C THR A 10 9.53 -57.45 -19.51
N SER A 11 9.17 -57.06 -18.28
CA SER A 11 8.70 -55.71 -17.97
C SER A 11 9.83 -54.70 -18.23
N GLN A 12 9.68 -53.92 -19.29
CA GLN A 12 10.56 -52.80 -19.60
C GLN A 12 10.24 -51.66 -18.63
N THR A 13 11.01 -51.54 -17.56
CA THR A 13 10.99 -50.36 -16.67
C THR A 13 11.50 -49.17 -17.47
N LEU A 14 10.57 -48.36 -18.00
CA LEU A 14 10.88 -47.07 -18.58
C LEU A 14 11.37 -46.15 -17.46
N ALA A 15 12.69 -46.07 -17.28
CA ALA A 15 13.32 -45.03 -16.49
C ALA A 15 12.97 -43.68 -17.13
N LEU A 16 12.10 -42.92 -16.48
CA LEU A 16 11.82 -41.54 -16.84
C LEU A 16 13.16 -40.77 -16.82
N PRO A 17 13.46 -39.95 -17.84
CA PRO A 17 14.62 -39.09 -17.78
C PRO A 17 14.44 -38.13 -16.62
N SER A 18 15.40 -38.13 -15.69
CA SER A 18 15.48 -37.14 -14.62
C SER A 18 15.26 -35.74 -15.20
N PRO A 19 14.46 -34.87 -14.56
CA PRO A 19 14.22 -33.53 -15.06
C PRO A 19 15.56 -32.79 -15.20
N PRO A 20 15.72 -31.93 -16.23
CA PRO A 20 16.93 -31.15 -16.38
C PRO A 20 17.13 -30.31 -15.12
N VAL A 21 18.25 -30.56 -14.44
CA VAL A 21 18.71 -29.73 -13.34
C VAL A 21 19.09 -28.40 -13.98
N ASN A 22 18.13 -27.48 -14.08
CA ASN A 22 18.35 -26.14 -14.59
C ASN A 22 19.26 -25.44 -13.60
N ASN A 23 20.55 -25.57 -13.87
CA ASN A 23 21.62 -24.82 -13.23
C ASN A 23 21.50 -23.38 -13.75
N THR A 24 20.55 -22.63 -13.19
CA THR A 24 20.38 -21.20 -13.43
C THR A 24 21.56 -20.48 -12.77
N ARG A 25 22.69 -20.53 -13.48
CA ARG A 25 23.89 -19.76 -13.22
C ARG A 25 23.46 -18.30 -13.07
N SER A 26 23.64 -17.79 -11.86
CA SER A 26 23.01 -16.63 -11.27
C SER A 26 23.18 -15.38 -12.12
N ARG A 27 22.23 -15.10 -13.00
CA ARG A 27 22.06 -13.76 -13.56
C ARG A 27 21.69 -12.85 -12.38
N PRO A 28 22.38 -11.73 -12.16
CA PRO A 28 21.96 -10.79 -11.13
C PRO A 28 20.49 -10.41 -11.40
N PRO A 29 19.63 -10.45 -10.38
CA PRO A 29 18.21 -10.19 -10.55
C PRO A 29 18.05 -8.80 -11.15
N SER A 30 17.37 -8.73 -12.30
CA SER A 30 17.12 -7.48 -12.99
C SER A 30 16.31 -6.55 -12.10
N GLN A 31 16.43 -5.23 -12.28
CA GLN A 31 15.66 -4.26 -11.50
C GLN A 31 14.16 -4.56 -11.51
N ALA A 32 13.62 -4.96 -12.67
CA ALA A 32 12.23 -5.41 -12.81
C ALA A 32 11.88 -6.61 -11.92
N THR A 33 12.80 -7.56 -11.75
CA THR A 33 12.63 -8.71 -10.84
C THR A 33 12.57 -8.25 -9.39
N ARG A 34 13.43 -7.30 -9.01
CA ARG A 34 13.45 -6.73 -7.66
C ARG A 34 12.15 -5.99 -7.36
N ASP A 35 11.70 -5.18 -8.29
CA ASP A 35 10.48 -4.39 -8.16
C ASP A 35 9.24 -5.29 -8.11
N ALA A 36 9.17 -6.32 -8.96
CA ALA A 36 8.09 -7.30 -8.91
C ALA A 36 8.04 -8.05 -7.56
N CYS A 37 9.20 -8.49 -7.06
CA CYS A 37 9.30 -9.14 -5.75
C CYS A 37 8.81 -8.22 -4.63
N ARG A 38 9.26 -6.97 -4.61
CA ARG A 38 8.83 -5.97 -3.62
C ARG A 38 7.32 -5.73 -3.69
N GLN A 39 6.77 -5.60 -4.89
CA GLN A 39 5.35 -5.34 -5.09
C GLN A 39 4.50 -6.50 -4.57
N SER A 40 4.82 -7.74 -4.92
CA SER A 40 4.09 -8.91 -4.43
C SER A 40 4.13 -9.04 -2.90
N VAL A 41 5.27 -8.76 -2.28
CA VAL A 41 5.37 -8.81 -0.81
C VAL A 41 4.59 -7.66 -0.17
N MET A 42 4.62 -6.46 -0.76
CA MET A 42 3.86 -5.31 -0.27
C MET A 42 2.34 -5.46 -0.45
N GLU A 43 1.87 -6.24 -1.43
CA GLU A 43 0.44 -6.56 -1.58
C GLU A 43 -0.09 -7.38 -0.40
N ILE A 44 0.74 -8.25 0.17
CA ILE A 44 0.38 -9.09 1.32
C ILE A 44 0.65 -8.34 2.64
N PHE A 45 1.84 -7.76 2.76
CA PHE A 45 2.30 -7.05 3.96
C PHE A 45 2.40 -5.54 3.69
N ALA A 46 1.25 -4.88 3.56
CA ALA A 46 1.17 -3.46 3.17
C ALA A 46 1.90 -2.50 4.11
N ASP A 47 2.15 -2.91 5.35
CA ASP A 47 2.80 -2.10 6.36
C ASP A 47 4.25 -2.51 6.65
N ILE A 48 4.84 -3.41 5.87
CA ILE A 48 6.26 -3.78 6.02
C ILE A 48 7.19 -2.62 5.65
N SER A 49 8.25 -2.42 6.45
CA SER A 49 9.27 -1.41 6.14
C SER A 49 10.06 -1.79 4.88
N PRO A 50 10.32 -0.82 3.96
CA PRO A 50 10.97 -1.10 2.69
C PRO A 50 12.44 -1.53 2.87
N GLU A 51 13.11 -1.04 3.90
CA GLU A 51 14.50 -1.39 4.22
C GLU A 51 14.61 -2.84 4.71
N TYR A 52 13.68 -3.29 5.54
CA TYR A 52 13.64 -4.67 6.01
C TYR A 52 13.30 -5.62 4.85
N LEU A 53 12.32 -5.24 4.03
CA LEU A 53 11.93 -6.00 2.85
C LEU A 53 13.10 -6.20 1.88
N GLU A 54 13.92 -5.17 1.66
CA GLU A 54 15.06 -5.26 0.75
C GLU A 54 16.13 -6.22 1.25
N LYS A 55 16.43 -6.22 2.55
CA LYS A 55 17.34 -7.19 3.16
C LYS A 55 16.81 -8.62 3.09
N ALA A 56 15.52 -8.80 3.37
CA ALA A 56 14.88 -10.12 3.28
C ALA A 56 14.87 -10.63 1.83
N ALA A 57 14.54 -9.77 0.87
CA ALA A 57 14.56 -10.09 -0.55
C ALA A 57 15.98 -10.43 -1.03
N GLU A 58 17.00 -9.67 -0.63
CA GLU A 58 18.39 -9.96 -0.96
C GLU A 58 18.83 -11.34 -0.45
N THR A 59 18.46 -11.68 0.79
CA THR A 59 18.77 -12.97 1.42
C THR A 59 18.14 -14.14 0.66
N HIS A 60 16.95 -13.94 0.09
CA HIS A 60 16.23 -14.99 -0.64
C HIS A 60 16.36 -14.89 -2.18
N GLY A 61 17.27 -14.04 -2.68
CA GLY A 61 17.53 -13.92 -4.12
C GLY A 61 16.41 -13.23 -4.91
N TYR A 62 15.66 -12.33 -4.28
CA TYR A 62 14.50 -11.62 -4.84
C TYR A 62 13.37 -12.54 -5.31
N ASP A 63 13.20 -13.67 -4.61
CA ASP A 63 12.09 -14.60 -4.80
C ASP A 63 10.93 -14.21 -3.87
N ALA A 64 9.84 -13.72 -4.45
CA ALA A 64 8.68 -13.24 -3.70
C ALA A 64 8.12 -14.31 -2.76
N ASN A 65 7.97 -15.55 -3.23
CA ASN A 65 7.34 -16.61 -2.45
C ASN A 65 8.18 -16.97 -1.23
N LYS A 66 9.50 -17.06 -1.41
CA LYS A 66 10.42 -17.34 -0.30
C LYS A 66 10.43 -16.21 0.72
N THR A 67 10.46 -14.95 0.26
CA THR A 67 10.42 -13.79 1.14
C THR A 67 9.09 -13.69 1.90
N ILE A 68 7.96 -13.96 1.25
CA ILE A 68 6.63 -14.00 1.88
C ILE A 68 6.58 -15.06 2.97
N ASN A 69 6.98 -16.29 2.65
CA ASN A 69 6.97 -17.40 3.60
C ASN A 69 7.87 -17.09 4.80
N TYR A 70 9.07 -16.56 4.56
CA TYR A 70 9.96 -16.15 5.64
C TYR A 70 9.31 -15.12 6.57
N ILE A 71 8.66 -14.09 6.03
CA ILE A 71 7.99 -13.06 6.84
C ILE A 71 6.81 -13.66 7.61
N ALA A 72 6.03 -14.54 6.98
CA ALA A 72 4.91 -15.24 7.61
C ALA A 72 5.39 -16.12 8.77
N ASP A 73 6.46 -16.88 8.58
CA ASP A 73 7.08 -17.73 9.60
C ASP A 73 7.58 -16.88 10.78
N GLN A 74 8.17 -15.71 10.52
CA GLN A 74 8.59 -14.79 11.59
C GLN A 74 7.38 -14.31 12.42
N GLU A 75 6.26 -13.99 11.76
CA GLU A 75 5.04 -13.55 12.45
C GLU A 75 4.42 -14.69 13.29
N GLU A 76 4.44 -15.92 12.78
CA GLU A 76 3.98 -17.12 13.51
C GLU A 76 4.85 -17.39 14.76
N LEU A 77 6.15 -17.18 14.65
CA LEU A 77 7.10 -17.30 15.78
C LEU A 77 6.96 -16.15 16.81
N GLY A 78 6.04 -15.21 16.60
CA GLY A 78 5.83 -14.05 17.46
C GLY A 78 6.86 -12.92 17.26
N MET A 79 7.74 -13.04 16.26
CA MET A 79 8.71 -12.01 15.91
C MET A 79 8.03 -10.94 15.05
N LYS A 80 7.81 -9.75 15.62
CA LYS A 80 7.25 -8.63 14.86
C LYS A 80 8.30 -8.06 13.90
N TYR A 81 8.01 -8.08 12.60
CA TYR A 81 8.83 -7.37 11.62
C TYR A 81 8.70 -5.84 11.78
N PRO A 82 9.75 -5.06 11.44
CA PRO A 82 9.68 -3.61 11.49
C PRO A 82 8.64 -3.09 10.48
N ARG A 83 7.57 -2.50 11.00
CA ARG A 83 6.50 -1.88 10.20
C ARG A 83 6.88 -0.45 9.82
N ARG A 84 6.40 0.05 8.68
CA ARG A 84 6.56 1.44 8.26
C ARG A 84 6.03 2.34 9.37
N GLN A 85 6.87 3.26 9.83
CA GLN A 85 6.39 4.36 10.67
C GLN A 85 5.38 5.16 9.84
N ARG A 86 4.09 4.97 10.10
CA ARG A 86 3.07 5.89 9.63
C ARG A 86 3.40 7.24 10.26
N MET A 87 3.71 8.24 9.44
CA MET A 87 3.94 9.60 9.94
C MET A 87 2.73 9.95 10.81
N LYS A 88 2.96 10.11 12.12
CA LYS A 88 1.95 10.55 13.09
C LYS A 88 1.65 12.02 12.82
N GLY A 89 0.96 12.32 11.72
CA GLY A 89 0.90 13.68 11.18
C GLY A 89 -0.42 14.10 10.56
N CYS A 90 -1.45 13.25 10.55
CA CYS A 90 -2.76 13.66 10.07
C CYS A 90 -3.87 13.25 11.05
N LYS A 91 -3.74 13.70 12.31
CA LYS A 91 -4.94 13.89 13.12
C LYS A 91 -5.70 15.02 12.46
N ARG A 92 -6.88 14.75 11.89
CA ARG A 92 -7.80 15.80 11.42
C ARG A 92 -8.02 16.77 12.58
N LYS A 93 -7.74 18.06 12.38
CA LYS A 93 -7.99 19.14 13.35
C LYS A 93 -9.51 19.25 13.53
N ARG A 94 -10.08 18.53 14.51
CA ARG A 94 -11.47 18.69 14.95
C ARG A 94 -11.45 19.60 16.16
N GLY A 95 -11.37 20.91 15.94
CA GLY A 95 -11.35 21.89 17.05
C GLY A 95 -10.88 23.28 16.65
N GLU A 96 -11.44 23.86 15.59
CA GLU A 96 -11.17 25.25 15.17
C GLU A 96 -12.50 25.97 14.94
N TYR A 97 -13.41 25.87 15.92
CA TYR A 97 -14.70 26.57 15.89
C TYR A 97 -14.81 27.67 16.96
N GLU A 98 -13.94 27.68 17.97
CA GLU A 98 -13.98 28.72 19.02
C GLU A 98 -13.27 30.03 18.57
N ASP A 99 -12.26 29.95 17.70
CA ASP A 99 -11.48 31.10 17.23
C ASP A 99 -12.24 31.98 16.21
N MET A 100 -13.13 31.38 15.41
CA MET A 100 -13.96 32.13 14.44
C MET A 100 -15.06 32.97 15.12
N GLU A 101 -15.53 32.58 16.31
CA GLU A 101 -16.59 33.32 17.01
C GLU A 101 -16.05 34.59 17.68
N GLU A 102 -14.80 34.55 18.15
CA GLU A 102 -14.09 35.72 18.68
C GLU A 102 -13.77 36.73 17.56
N GLU A 103 -13.27 36.26 16.41
CA GLU A 103 -13.01 37.11 15.24
C GLU A 103 -14.30 37.76 14.69
N MET A 104 -15.42 37.03 14.65
CA MET A 104 -16.72 37.59 14.25
C MET A 104 -17.24 38.64 15.25
N ARG A 105 -17.00 38.45 16.56
CA ARG A 105 -17.40 39.40 17.61
C ARG A 105 -16.60 40.70 17.51
N GLU A 106 -15.30 40.60 17.24
CA GLU A 106 -14.44 41.77 17.07
C GLU A 106 -14.75 42.55 15.78
N ALA A 107 -15.07 41.85 14.68
CA ALA A 107 -15.51 42.48 13.43
C ALA A 107 -16.81 43.30 13.62
N LYS A 108 -17.80 42.77 14.36
CA LYS A 108 -19.03 43.51 14.68
C LYS A 108 -18.77 44.75 15.55
N HIS A 109 -17.83 44.68 16.48
CA HIS A 109 -17.50 45.81 17.35
C HIS A 109 -16.79 46.94 16.59
N LYS A 110 -16.00 46.60 15.55
CA LYS A 110 -15.24 47.57 14.75
C LYS A 110 -16.09 48.34 13.74
N TYR A 111 -17.12 47.71 13.16
CA TYR A 111 -17.97 48.34 12.13
C TYR A 111 -19.39 48.70 12.59
N GLY A 112 -19.79 48.35 13.82
CA GLY A 112 -21.12 48.64 14.36
C GLY A 112 -21.35 50.09 14.80
N LYS A 113 -20.36 50.98 14.62
CA LYS A 113 -20.39 52.34 15.14
C LYS A 113 -19.97 53.39 14.11
N ASP A 114 -20.57 53.34 12.93
CA ASP A 114 -20.55 54.48 11.99
C ASP A 114 -21.98 54.85 11.56
N GLU A 115 -22.47 55.87 12.25
CA GLU A 115 -23.32 56.95 11.78
C GLU A 115 -24.64 56.66 11.03
N ARG A 116 -25.71 56.86 11.81
CA ARG A 116 -26.84 57.73 11.44
C ARG A 116 -26.43 58.85 10.45
N LYS A 117 -26.65 58.68 9.15
CA LYS A 117 -26.95 59.80 8.25
C LYS A 117 -28.12 59.43 7.33
N ALA A 118 -29.24 60.07 7.64
CA ALA A 118 -30.46 60.08 6.86
C ALA A 118 -30.19 60.51 5.41
N HIS A 119 -30.34 59.60 4.45
CA HIS A 119 -30.65 60.00 3.09
C HIS A 119 -32.18 60.03 2.97
N LYS A 120 -32.73 61.26 2.95
CA LYS A 120 -34.13 61.53 2.66
C LYS A 120 -34.50 60.83 1.33
N PRO A 121 -35.63 60.12 1.22
CA PRO A 121 -36.09 59.65 -0.08
C PRO A 121 -36.48 60.88 -0.93
N SER A 122 -35.76 61.12 -2.02
CA SER A 122 -36.22 62.02 -3.07
C SER A 122 -37.43 61.38 -3.75
N SER A 123 -38.61 61.90 -3.46
CA SER A 123 -39.86 61.55 -4.15
C SER A 123 -39.72 61.87 -5.66
N PRO A 124 -40.20 61.01 -6.57
CA PRO A 124 -40.36 61.39 -7.97
C PRO A 124 -41.53 62.38 -8.07
N GLU A 125 -41.25 63.53 -8.68
CA GLU A 125 -42.23 64.55 -9.03
C GLU A 125 -43.25 63.96 -10.01
N ARG A 126 -44.51 63.93 -9.59
CA ARG A 126 -45.64 63.59 -10.44
C ARG A 126 -46.64 64.72 -10.34
N GLU A 127 -46.56 65.68 -11.26
CA GLU A 127 -47.76 66.34 -11.73
C GLU A 127 -47.64 66.73 -13.21
N LYS A 128 -48.55 66.17 -13.99
CA LYS A 128 -48.93 66.68 -15.31
C LYS A 128 -49.88 67.86 -15.04
N MET A 129 -49.68 69.00 -15.70
CA MET A 129 -50.74 69.83 -16.29
C MET A 129 -50.12 70.90 -17.18
#